data_AF-A0A0G4F2K8-F1
#
_entry.id   AF-A0A0G4F2K8-F1
#
_cell.length_a   1.000
_cell.length_b   1.000
_cell.length_c   1.000
_cell.angle_alpha   90.00
_cell.angle_beta   90.00
_cell.angle_gamma   90.00
#
_symmetry.space_group_name_H-M   'P 1'
#
loop_
_entity.id
_entity.type
_entity.pdbx_description
1 polymer ?
#
loop_
_entity_poly.entity_id
_entity_poly.type
_entity_poly.pdbx_seq_one_letter_code
_entity_poly.pdbx_strand_id
1 'polypeptide(L)'
;MSHYITPQIRVPTRFRFCPPAGFETLNPSLGKKQVPQNPACEEQEYDFGLVRASGIADRSAAPQQTMEAELSARQFSAQAILNQLHVPVTAIGDAISQLHAQIRQADDAAQRERQTHGASDPSAASPDDVLLLNVGGSEWRVKRQHMTQGEGVEGTLLAALFSGCWDNRFIKDDKQRAFIDIYPEAFKTIHTAILDTATLLQAGKAASIVTLLDEASQRNYTGRHGFWIKLLLSPLDKAVSAAPPSGVTEPRLSATDSPAVMGDAVKTLEAIMKTFTKEKARLEGQLRAAQERRDNLDKEIQAVSPFLLPLSGGDPIRSVDVCGQVISTTQSTVDEMSDELRNRFDLWPRPVEVVQPDHISRMVDHYRRRRLGASAADMAPVLRMDKTTKQNAFDVNAAVADFTVMPSGARYRIVTEGTGRVPTLNDTVKFYEIWWRDRFDGRDKRYDLRGAVYRVSDLYGWEREALLSMREGEVRQIIPPPGFVRYVELRLVSIE
;
A
#
# COMPACT_ATOMS: atom_id res chain seq x y z
N MET A 1 -19.92 11.05 56.04
CA MET A 1 -20.65 12.03 55.21
C MET A 1 -19.75 12.39 54.04
N SER A 2 -19.89 11.69 52.90
CA SER A 2 -19.16 12.01 51.67
C SER A 2 -20.20 12.17 50.56
N HIS A 3 -20.28 13.38 50.01
CA HIS A 3 -21.17 13.74 48.91
C HIS A 3 -20.55 13.27 47.59
N TYR A 4 -21.28 12.40 46.88
CA TYR A 4 -21.03 12.11 45.46
C TYR A 4 -21.77 13.16 44.61
N ILE A 5 -21.01 13.89 43.79
CA ILE A 5 -21.54 14.77 42.74
C ILE A 5 -21.45 14.02 41.42
N THR A 6 -22.61 13.72 40.84
CA THR A 6 -22.75 13.11 39.51
C THR A 6 -22.89 14.23 38.47
N PRO A 7 -22.09 14.28 37.39
CA PRO A 7 -22.32 15.24 36.32
C PRO A 7 -23.32 14.69 35.30
N GLN A 8 -24.37 15.47 35.04
CA GLN A 8 -25.33 15.26 33.96
C GLN A 8 -24.71 15.71 32.63
N ILE A 9 -24.57 14.78 31.68
CA ILE A 9 -24.20 15.08 30.29
C ILE A 9 -25.48 15.20 29.46
N ARG A 10 -25.73 16.40 28.91
CA ARG A 10 -26.78 16.66 27.92
C ARG A 10 -26.33 16.17 26.55
N VAL A 11 -27.18 15.38 25.89
CA VAL A 11 -27.02 14.96 24.49
C VAL A 11 -27.89 15.87 23.61
N PRO A 12 -27.36 16.54 22.58
CA PRO A 12 -28.18 17.24 21.61
C PRO A 12 -28.67 16.27 20.53
N THR A 13 -29.98 16.21 20.37
CA THR A 13 -30.70 15.48 19.33
C THR A 13 -30.82 16.34 18.06
N ARG A 14 -30.64 15.69 16.90
CA ARG A 14 -31.05 16.06 15.52
C ARG A 14 -29.89 16.26 14.53
N PHE A 15 -29.63 15.23 13.74
CA PHE A 15 -29.09 15.36 12.39
C PHE A 15 -30.17 14.94 11.39
N ARG A 16 -30.47 15.82 10.43
CA ARG A 16 -31.34 15.54 9.28
C ARG A 16 -30.53 14.83 8.21
N PHE A 17 -31.04 13.70 7.73
CA PHE A 17 -30.56 13.01 6.53
C PHE A 17 -31.06 13.76 5.27
N CYS A 18 -30.14 14.14 4.39
CA CYS A 18 -30.42 14.39 2.98
C CYS A 18 -29.89 13.18 2.18
N PRO A 19 -30.65 12.60 1.23
CA PRO A 19 -30.14 11.56 0.37
C PRO A 19 -29.27 12.17 -0.76
N PRO A 20 -28.19 11.50 -1.19
CA PRO A 20 -27.41 11.95 -2.34
C PRO A 20 -28.13 11.62 -3.66
N ALA A 21 -27.98 12.55 -4.61
CA ALA A 21 -28.47 12.48 -5.97
C ALA A 21 -27.84 11.30 -6.75
N GLY A 22 -28.65 10.70 -7.61
CA GLY A 22 -28.27 9.58 -8.46
C GLY A 22 -27.17 9.93 -9.45
N PHE A 23 -26.20 9.03 -9.59
CA PHE A 23 -25.22 9.05 -10.66
C PHE A 23 -25.80 8.32 -11.88
N GLU A 24 -25.97 9.06 -12.97
CA GLU A 24 -26.24 8.54 -14.30
C GLU A 24 -25.01 7.78 -14.83
N THR A 25 -25.28 6.58 -15.34
CA THR A 25 -24.35 5.73 -16.07
C THR A 25 -24.09 6.29 -17.47
N LEU A 26 -22.86 6.73 -17.73
CA LEU A 26 -22.40 7.10 -19.08
C LEU A 26 -21.77 5.88 -19.80
N ASN A 27 -22.45 5.48 -20.87
CA ASN A 27 -21.99 4.59 -21.94
C ASN A 27 -20.80 5.20 -22.71
N PRO A 28 -19.76 4.43 -23.10
CA PRO A 28 -18.83 4.85 -24.13
C PRO A 28 -19.12 4.13 -25.46
N SER A 29 -19.82 4.80 -26.38
CA SER A 29 -19.84 4.43 -27.80
C SER A 29 -18.75 5.22 -28.55
N LEU A 30 -17.76 4.50 -29.07
CA LEU A 30 -16.67 5.01 -29.91
C LEU A 30 -17.21 5.55 -31.24
N GLY A 31 -17.32 6.87 -31.33
CA GLY A 31 -17.54 7.64 -32.56
C GLY A 31 -16.23 7.96 -33.28
N LYS A 32 -16.20 7.68 -34.59
CA LYS A 32 -15.13 7.98 -35.54
C LYS A 32 -14.75 9.47 -35.52
N LYS A 33 -13.45 9.78 -35.38
CA LYS A 33 -12.91 11.14 -35.54
C LYS A 33 -12.87 11.52 -37.01
N GLN A 34 -13.60 12.58 -37.35
CA GLN A 34 -13.46 13.36 -38.57
C GLN A 34 -12.13 14.14 -38.56
N VAL A 35 -11.51 14.17 -39.74
CA VAL A 35 -10.33 14.96 -40.11
C VAL A 35 -10.75 16.43 -40.23
N PRO A 36 -10.03 17.41 -39.65
CA PRO A 36 -10.31 18.82 -39.90
C PRO A 36 -9.72 19.24 -41.26
N GLN A 37 -10.57 19.85 -42.07
CA GLN A 37 -10.24 20.51 -43.33
C GLN A 37 -9.51 21.84 -43.07
N ASN A 38 -8.47 22.11 -43.87
CA ASN A 38 -7.76 23.39 -43.95
C ASN A 38 -8.71 24.53 -44.37
N PRO A 39 -8.60 25.72 -43.76
CA PRO A 39 -9.16 26.93 -44.36
C PRO A 39 -8.23 27.47 -45.46
N ALA A 40 -8.88 27.95 -46.51
CA ALA A 40 -8.31 28.45 -47.76
C ALA A 40 -7.43 29.70 -47.58
N CYS A 41 -6.37 29.77 -48.39
CA CYS A 41 -5.63 31.00 -48.66
C CYS A 41 -6.53 31.98 -49.42
N GLU A 42 -6.66 33.19 -48.89
CA GLU A 42 -7.30 34.33 -49.54
C GLU A 42 -6.18 35.19 -50.17
N GLU A 43 -6.05 35.15 -51.49
CA GLU A 43 -5.16 36.01 -52.26
C GLU A 43 -5.78 37.43 -52.35
N GLN A 44 -5.10 38.43 -51.79
CA GLN A 44 -5.38 39.83 -52.06
C GLN A 44 -4.48 40.33 -53.20
N GLU A 45 -5.08 40.48 -54.38
CA GLU A 45 -4.55 41.26 -55.50
C GLU A 45 -4.47 42.74 -55.10
N TYR A 46 -3.25 43.30 -55.08
CA TYR A 46 -3.03 44.74 -55.03
C TYR A 46 -2.79 45.27 -56.45
N ASP A 47 -3.73 46.06 -56.93
CA ASP A 47 -3.73 46.78 -58.20
C ASP A 47 -2.72 47.96 -58.13
N PHE A 48 -1.67 47.92 -58.96
CA PHE A 48 -0.69 49.00 -59.08
C PHE A 48 -1.02 49.88 -60.29
N GLY A 49 -1.62 51.04 -60.00
CA GLY A 49 -1.92 52.09 -60.96
C GLY A 49 -0.65 52.68 -61.59
N LEU A 50 -0.61 52.63 -62.92
CA LEU A 50 0.40 53.23 -63.79
C LEU A 50 0.19 54.76 -63.87
N VAL A 51 1.01 55.57 -63.20
CA VAL A 51 1.03 57.03 -63.39
C VAL A 51 2.30 57.44 -64.13
N ARG A 52 2.09 57.88 -65.37
CA ARG A 52 3.09 58.58 -66.21
C ARG A 52 3.32 59.97 -65.65
N ALA A 53 4.55 60.27 -65.22
CA ALA A 53 5.01 61.64 -64.99
C ALA A 53 6.26 61.90 -65.85
N SER A 54 6.08 62.70 -66.89
CA SER A 54 7.14 63.32 -67.67
C SER A 54 7.67 64.52 -66.88
N GLY A 55 8.93 64.48 -66.46
CA GLY A 55 9.55 65.53 -65.65
C GLY A 55 11.01 65.73 -66.02
N ILE A 56 11.27 66.91 -66.58
CA ILE A 56 12.52 67.43 -67.14
C ILE A 56 13.71 67.32 -66.16
N ALA A 57 14.85 66.95 -66.72
CA ALA A 57 16.14 66.77 -66.06
C ALA A 57 16.64 68.02 -65.35
N ASP A 58 16.98 67.88 -64.06
CA ASP A 58 17.88 68.79 -63.36
C ASP A 58 19.10 68.00 -62.85
N ARG A 59 20.22 68.13 -63.56
CA ARG A 59 21.48 67.44 -63.30
C ARG A 59 22.29 68.23 -62.26
N SER A 60 21.89 68.21 -60.99
CA SER A 60 22.73 68.76 -59.90
C SER A 60 22.40 68.28 -58.47
N ALA A 61 21.92 67.04 -58.29
CA ALA A 61 21.65 66.48 -56.95
C ALA A 61 22.00 64.97 -56.80
N ALA A 62 22.86 64.44 -57.67
CA ALA A 62 23.20 63.01 -57.73
C ALA A 62 23.91 62.37 -56.51
N PRO A 63 24.64 63.08 -55.62
CA PRO A 63 25.30 62.43 -54.49
C PRO A 63 24.43 62.25 -53.22
N GLN A 64 23.32 62.99 -53.06
CA GLN A 64 22.51 62.91 -51.82
C GLN A 64 21.43 61.82 -51.88
N GLN A 65 20.73 61.66 -53.02
CA GLN A 65 19.69 60.63 -53.16
C GLN A 65 20.24 59.19 -53.16
N THR A 66 21.48 59.00 -53.61
CA THR A 66 22.16 57.70 -53.58
C THR A 66 22.52 57.26 -52.16
N MET A 67 22.87 58.20 -51.30
CA MET A 67 23.24 57.92 -49.91
C MET A 67 22.02 57.59 -49.02
N GLU A 68 20.87 58.24 -49.25
CA GLU A 68 19.61 57.90 -48.57
C GLU A 68 19.09 56.52 -48.98
N ALA A 69 19.15 56.17 -50.27
CA ALA A 69 18.75 54.84 -50.74
C ALA A 69 19.64 53.72 -50.17
N GLU A 70 20.96 53.94 -50.05
CA GLU A 70 21.86 53.00 -49.38
C GLU A 70 21.58 52.86 -47.88
N LEU A 71 21.26 53.96 -47.19
CA LEU A 71 20.86 53.93 -45.78
C LEU A 71 19.57 53.15 -45.57
N SER A 72 18.55 53.38 -46.40
CA SER A 72 17.29 52.63 -46.35
C SER A 72 17.48 51.16 -46.70
N ALA A 73 18.30 50.81 -47.69
CA ALA A 73 18.61 49.42 -48.03
C ALA A 73 19.36 48.71 -46.89
N ARG A 74 20.31 49.39 -46.22
CA ARG A 74 21.00 48.87 -45.02
C ARG A 74 20.04 48.66 -43.85
N GLN A 75 19.12 49.58 -43.61
CA GLN A 75 18.08 49.44 -42.59
C GLN A 75 17.15 48.26 -42.88
N PHE A 76 16.69 48.10 -44.12
CA PHE A 76 15.85 46.97 -44.52
C PHE A 76 16.57 45.61 -44.32
N SER A 77 17.86 45.54 -44.65
CA SER A 77 18.66 44.34 -44.47
C SER A 77 18.84 43.96 -42.99
N ALA A 78 19.10 44.94 -42.12
CA ALA A 78 19.22 44.69 -40.68
C ALA A 78 17.90 44.20 -40.05
N GLN A 79 16.77 44.79 -40.44
CA GLN A 79 15.45 44.38 -39.96
C GLN A 79 15.09 42.95 -40.41
N ALA A 80 15.40 42.59 -41.65
CA ALA A 80 15.17 41.25 -42.17
C ALA A 80 15.98 40.20 -41.40
N ILE A 81 17.25 40.48 -41.10
CA ILE A 81 18.12 39.60 -40.30
C ILE A 81 17.58 39.43 -38.88
N LEU A 82 17.19 40.53 -38.22
CA LEU A 82 16.60 40.48 -36.88
C LEU A 82 15.31 39.65 -36.86
N ASN A 83 14.45 39.81 -37.86
CA ASN A 83 13.22 39.03 -37.99
C ASN A 83 13.51 37.53 -38.19
N GLN A 84 14.55 37.18 -38.97
CA GLN A 84 14.94 35.78 -39.17
C GLN A 84 15.53 35.14 -37.91
N LEU A 85 16.23 35.91 -37.05
CA LEU A 85 16.79 35.41 -35.79
C LEU A 85 15.79 35.43 -34.64
N HIS A 86 14.80 36.32 -34.68
CA HIS A 86 13.79 36.43 -33.64
C HIS A 86 13.01 35.12 -33.47
N VAL A 87 12.58 34.49 -34.57
CA VAL A 87 11.77 33.26 -34.51
C VAL A 87 12.51 32.10 -33.82
N PRO A 88 13.76 31.73 -34.21
CA PRO A 88 14.52 30.68 -33.53
C PRO A 88 14.84 31.00 -32.06
N VAL A 89 15.17 32.26 -31.74
CA VAL A 89 15.49 32.66 -30.37
C VAL A 89 14.26 32.56 -29.47
N THR A 90 13.09 32.98 -29.96
CA THR A 90 11.81 32.80 -29.27
C THR A 90 11.51 31.31 -29.06
N ALA A 91 11.69 30.47 -30.10
CA ALA A 91 11.47 29.02 -29.99
C ALA A 91 12.40 28.34 -28.95
N ILE A 92 13.65 28.81 -28.82
CA ILE A 92 14.57 28.36 -27.77
C ILE A 92 14.05 28.74 -26.38
N GLY A 93 13.61 29.98 -26.22
CA GLY A 93 13.03 30.48 -24.96
C GLY A 93 11.77 29.71 -24.55
N ASP A 94 10.91 29.41 -25.52
CA ASP A 94 9.70 28.62 -25.32
C ASP A 94 10.04 27.18 -24.90
N ALA A 95 11.02 26.54 -25.54
CA ALA A 95 11.44 25.18 -25.19
C ALA A 95 12.01 25.09 -23.76
N ILE A 96 12.84 26.05 -23.34
CA ILE A 96 13.35 26.13 -21.97
C ILE A 96 12.21 26.35 -20.98
N SER A 97 11.29 27.27 -21.29
CA SER A 97 10.13 27.59 -20.45
C SER A 97 9.20 26.38 -20.29
N GLN A 98 9.02 25.61 -21.36
CA GLN A 98 8.25 24.36 -21.36
C GLN A 98 8.90 23.33 -20.43
N LEU A 99 10.23 23.13 -20.48
CA LEU A 99 10.92 22.20 -19.58
C LEU A 99 10.81 22.63 -18.11
N HIS A 100 10.98 23.91 -17.80
CA HIS A 100 10.75 24.43 -16.45
C HIS A 100 9.31 24.20 -15.97
N ALA A 101 8.33 24.41 -16.84
CA ALA A 101 6.92 24.15 -16.53
C ALA A 101 6.66 22.66 -16.24
N GLN A 102 7.26 21.76 -17.01
CA GLN A 102 7.17 20.31 -16.79
C GLN A 102 7.81 19.87 -15.48
N ILE A 103 8.99 20.41 -15.12
CA ILE A 103 9.65 20.13 -13.83
C ILE A 103 8.75 20.55 -12.68
N ARG A 104 8.25 21.81 -12.70
CA ARG A 104 7.32 22.30 -11.68
C ARG A 104 6.05 21.44 -11.60
N GLN A 105 5.47 21.08 -12.75
CA GLN A 105 4.30 20.22 -12.78
C GLN A 105 4.55 18.84 -12.16
N ALA A 106 5.73 18.25 -12.38
CA ALA A 106 6.11 16.97 -11.81
C ALA A 106 6.27 17.06 -10.27
N ASP A 107 6.96 18.10 -9.79
CA ASP A 107 7.13 18.34 -8.35
C ASP A 107 5.78 18.67 -7.66
N ASP A 108 4.93 19.51 -8.28
CA ASP A 108 3.58 19.83 -7.80
C ASP A 108 2.66 18.60 -7.78
N ALA A 109 2.81 17.70 -8.76
CA ALA A 109 2.08 16.43 -8.78
C ALA A 109 2.53 15.53 -7.63
N ALA A 110 3.83 15.36 -7.41
CA ALA A 110 4.37 14.58 -6.31
C ALA A 110 3.93 15.15 -4.94
N GLN A 111 3.92 16.48 -4.78
CA GLN A 111 3.46 17.12 -3.55
C GLN A 111 1.96 16.94 -3.32
N ARG A 112 1.14 17.04 -4.38
CA ARG A 112 -0.30 16.75 -4.29
C ARG A 112 -0.57 15.29 -3.94
N GLU A 113 0.21 14.37 -4.48
CA GLU A 113 0.10 12.94 -4.16
C GLU A 113 0.39 12.69 -2.68
N ARG A 114 1.48 13.27 -2.15
CA ARG A 114 1.80 13.25 -0.71
C ARG A 114 0.63 13.75 0.14
N GLN A 115 0.08 14.91 -0.20
CA GLN A 115 -1.05 15.50 0.54
C GLN A 115 -2.31 14.65 0.47
N THR A 116 -2.62 14.09 -0.70
CA THR A 116 -3.76 13.17 -0.90
C THR A 116 -3.62 11.94 -0.01
N HIS A 117 -2.39 11.45 0.14
CA HIS A 117 -2.06 10.35 1.04
C HIS A 117 -1.72 10.80 2.47
N GLY A 118 -2.00 12.04 2.85
CA GLY A 118 -1.79 12.55 4.22
C GLY A 118 -0.35 12.43 4.73
N ALA A 119 0.62 12.37 3.82
CA ALA A 119 2.03 12.40 4.16
C ALA A 119 2.39 13.80 4.67
N SER A 120 3.11 13.84 5.79
CA SER A 120 3.66 15.06 6.39
C SER A 120 5.05 15.35 5.82
N ASP A 121 5.55 16.56 6.08
CA ASP A 121 6.93 16.92 5.75
C ASP A 121 7.90 16.13 6.65
N PRO A 122 8.83 15.32 6.11
CA PRO A 122 9.78 14.56 6.90
C PRO A 122 10.71 15.43 7.75
N SER A 123 10.94 16.69 7.35
CA SER A 123 11.82 17.60 8.10
C SER A 123 11.29 17.97 9.49
N ALA A 124 10.00 17.71 9.76
CA ALA A 124 9.40 17.90 11.07
C ALA A 124 9.78 16.81 12.08
N ALA A 125 10.24 15.64 11.62
CA ALA A 125 10.61 14.52 12.47
C ALA A 125 12.09 14.57 12.84
N SER A 126 12.40 14.32 14.12
CA SER A 126 13.78 14.24 14.59
C SER A 126 14.27 12.79 14.59
N PRO A 127 15.52 12.52 14.18
CA PRO A 127 16.13 11.20 14.38
C PRO A 127 16.14 10.75 15.85
N ASP A 128 16.17 11.70 16.79
CA ASP A 128 16.16 11.41 18.24
C ASP A 128 14.75 11.18 18.81
N ASP A 129 13.69 11.30 18.00
CA ASP A 129 12.33 11.02 18.44
C ASP A 129 12.23 9.61 19.03
N VAL A 130 11.51 9.50 20.15
CA VAL A 130 11.18 8.21 20.75
C VAL A 130 9.79 7.79 20.30
N LEU A 131 9.74 6.77 19.47
CA LEU A 131 8.51 6.20 18.95
C LEU A 131 7.90 5.26 19.99
N LEU A 132 6.63 5.50 20.31
CA LEU A 132 5.82 4.60 21.13
C LEU A 132 4.98 3.73 20.20
N LEU A 133 5.28 2.44 20.16
CA LEU A 133 4.67 1.51 19.23
C LEU A 133 3.88 0.43 19.97
N ASN A 134 2.79 0.00 19.35
CA ASN A 134 2.10 -1.25 19.67
C ASN A 134 2.27 -2.18 18.48
N VAL A 135 3.17 -3.15 18.60
CA VAL A 135 3.47 -4.11 17.52
C VAL A 135 2.70 -5.37 17.82
N GLY A 136 1.58 -5.58 17.14
CA GLY A 136 0.76 -6.78 17.25
C GLY A 136 0.24 -7.12 18.67
N GLY A 137 0.12 -6.12 19.56
CA GLY A 137 -0.25 -6.28 20.97
C GLY A 137 0.90 -6.11 21.96
N SER A 138 2.15 -6.10 21.49
CA SER A 138 3.33 -5.87 22.32
C SER A 138 3.71 -4.40 22.35
N GLU A 139 3.99 -3.87 23.54
CA GLU A 139 4.40 -2.47 23.72
C GLU A 139 5.90 -2.29 23.43
N TRP A 140 6.26 -1.28 22.65
CA TRP A 140 7.64 -0.99 22.25
C TRP A 140 7.97 0.49 22.38
N ARG A 141 9.24 0.75 22.71
CA ARG A 141 9.83 2.09 22.74
C ARG A 141 11.15 2.05 21.98
N VAL A 142 11.20 2.72 20.83
CA VAL A 142 12.37 2.71 19.94
C VAL A 142 12.75 4.12 19.53
N LYS A 143 14.04 4.38 19.30
CA LYS A 143 14.46 5.65 18.70
C LYS A 143 14.24 5.63 17.19
N ARG A 144 13.75 6.72 16.62
CA ARG A 144 13.51 6.83 15.17
C ARG A 144 14.77 6.54 14.36
N GLN A 145 15.91 7.09 14.76
CA GLN A 145 17.21 6.86 14.09
C GLN A 145 17.54 5.38 13.90
N HIS A 146 17.16 4.50 14.85
CA HIS A 146 17.44 3.07 14.72
C HIS A 146 16.55 2.44 13.63
N MET A 147 15.38 3.00 13.38
CA MET A 147 14.41 2.50 12.41
C MET A 147 14.61 3.10 11.01
N THR A 148 15.39 4.18 10.88
CA THR A 148 15.53 4.94 9.62
C THR A 148 16.95 5.08 9.10
N GLN A 149 17.97 4.93 9.95
CA GLN A 149 19.38 5.17 9.61
C GLN A 149 20.23 3.92 9.77
N GLY A 150 21.36 3.90 9.06
CA GLY A 150 22.35 2.85 9.15
C GLY A 150 22.36 1.90 7.96
N GLU A 151 23.50 1.24 7.78
CA GLU A 151 23.75 0.36 6.65
C GLU A 151 22.74 -0.81 6.62
N GLY A 152 21.97 -0.88 5.54
CA GLY A 152 20.91 -1.88 5.35
C GLY A 152 19.52 -1.49 5.90
N VAL A 153 19.39 -0.35 6.59
CA VAL A 153 18.07 0.22 6.97
C VAL A 153 17.63 1.30 5.98
N GLU A 154 18.55 2.17 5.57
CA GLU A 154 18.23 3.29 4.68
C GLU A 154 17.66 2.81 3.33
N GLY A 155 16.62 3.49 2.85
CA GLY A 155 15.94 3.15 1.60
C GLY A 155 15.06 1.89 1.67
N THR A 156 14.86 1.30 2.84
CA THR A 156 13.95 0.16 3.03
C THR A 156 12.53 0.60 3.40
N LEU A 157 11.57 -0.34 3.31
CA LEU A 157 10.20 -0.11 3.78
C LEU A 157 10.15 0.27 5.28
N LEU A 158 11.01 -0.32 6.10
CA LEU A 158 11.10 0.01 7.52
C LEU A 158 11.46 1.49 7.72
N ALA A 159 12.49 1.98 6.99
CA ALA A 159 12.89 3.37 7.04
C ALA A 159 11.80 4.30 6.53
N ALA A 160 11.11 3.94 5.45
CA ALA A 160 10.00 4.72 4.91
C ALA A 160 8.86 4.85 5.93
N LEU A 161 8.42 3.74 6.55
CA LEU A 161 7.36 3.73 7.57
C LEU A 161 7.67 4.70 8.72
N PHE A 162 8.91 4.71 9.20
CA PHE A 162 9.31 5.50 10.36
C PHE A 162 10.03 6.82 10.01
N SER A 163 10.00 7.23 8.75
CA SER A 163 10.62 8.47 8.25
C SER A 163 10.09 9.75 8.92
N GLY A 164 8.89 9.71 9.49
CA GLY A 164 8.16 10.88 9.99
C GLY A 164 7.06 11.34 9.04
N CYS A 165 7.14 10.98 7.76
CA CYS A 165 6.12 11.31 6.75
C CYS A 165 4.74 10.75 7.13
N TRP A 166 4.70 9.57 7.74
CA TRP A 166 3.47 8.80 7.93
C TRP A 166 2.98 8.76 9.38
N ASP A 167 3.60 9.52 10.29
CA ASP A 167 3.32 9.47 11.72
C ASP A 167 1.83 9.74 12.05
N ASN A 168 1.21 10.67 11.33
CA ASN A 168 -0.21 11.02 11.49
C ASN A 168 -1.17 10.02 10.83
N ARG A 169 -0.64 9.09 10.04
CA ARG A 169 -1.39 8.09 9.28
C ARG A 169 -1.38 6.71 9.92
N PHE A 170 -0.54 6.46 10.92
CA PHE A 170 -0.62 5.21 11.68
C PHE A 170 -1.96 5.10 12.41
N ILE A 171 -2.50 3.87 12.42
CA ILE A 171 -3.58 3.51 13.33
C ILE A 171 -3.05 3.69 14.75
N LYS A 172 -3.80 4.34 15.64
CA LYS A 172 -3.40 4.54 17.04
C LYS A 172 -4.24 3.68 17.96
N ASP A 173 -3.61 3.10 18.97
CA ASP A 173 -4.34 2.40 20.03
C ASP A 173 -4.93 3.38 21.06
N ASP A 174 -5.59 2.81 22.07
CA ASP A 174 -6.22 3.55 23.18
C ASP A 174 -5.24 4.44 23.95
N LYS A 175 -3.94 4.07 23.96
CA LYS A 175 -2.85 4.83 24.58
C LYS A 175 -2.12 5.76 23.59
N GLN A 176 -2.69 6.02 22.42
CA GLN A 176 -2.13 6.89 21.38
C GLN A 176 -0.78 6.42 20.81
N ARG A 177 -0.47 5.12 20.89
CA ARG A 177 0.74 4.54 20.29
C ARG A 177 0.47 4.15 18.85
N ALA A 178 1.48 4.29 17.99
CA ALA A 178 1.36 3.83 16.61
C ALA A 178 1.24 2.29 16.59
N PHE A 179 0.15 1.78 16.05
CA PHE A 179 -0.11 0.37 15.90
C PHE A 179 0.50 -0.15 14.60
N ILE A 180 1.32 -1.19 14.72
CA ILE A 180 2.02 -1.83 13.62
C ILE A 180 1.55 -3.28 13.57
N ASP A 181 0.77 -3.62 12.54
CA ASP A 181 0.15 -4.94 12.40
C ASP A 181 1.13 -6.00 11.87
N ILE A 182 2.18 -6.24 12.64
CA ILE A 182 3.30 -7.14 12.35
C ILE A 182 3.45 -8.15 13.48
N TYR A 183 3.99 -9.32 13.16
CA TYR A 183 4.31 -10.32 14.17
C TYR A 183 5.37 -9.81 15.17
N PRO A 184 5.08 -9.74 16.49
CA PRO A 184 5.96 -9.10 17.45
C PRO A 184 7.38 -9.69 17.51
N GLU A 185 7.50 -11.02 17.43
CA GLU A 185 8.81 -11.68 17.47
C GLU A 185 9.63 -11.43 16.19
N ALA A 186 8.98 -11.22 15.03
CA ALA A 186 9.68 -10.83 13.82
C ALA A 186 10.25 -9.41 13.94
N PHE A 187 9.43 -8.47 14.46
CA PHE A 187 9.88 -7.10 14.73
C PHE A 187 11.02 -7.07 15.73
N LYS A 188 10.92 -7.83 16.84
CA LYS A 188 11.99 -8.01 17.82
C LYS A 188 13.28 -8.48 17.18
N THR A 189 13.20 -9.50 16.32
CA THR A 189 14.38 -10.04 15.61
C THR A 189 15.07 -8.96 14.77
N ILE A 190 14.30 -8.19 14.00
CA ILE A 190 14.83 -7.11 13.15
C ILE A 190 15.43 -5.99 14.01
N HIS A 191 14.71 -5.54 15.04
CA HIS A 191 15.17 -4.48 15.93
C HIS A 191 16.43 -4.86 16.72
N THR A 192 16.54 -6.10 17.21
CA THR A 192 17.77 -6.60 17.84
C THR A 192 18.94 -6.58 16.87
N ALA A 193 18.77 -7.03 15.63
CA ALA A 193 19.84 -7.00 14.62
C ALA A 193 20.32 -5.57 14.30
N ILE A 194 19.39 -4.60 14.25
CA ILE A 194 19.70 -3.16 14.12
C ILE A 194 20.57 -2.70 15.30
N LEU A 195 20.16 -2.99 16.54
CA LEU A 195 20.88 -2.55 17.73
C LEU A 195 22.26 -3.21 17.87
N ASP A 196 22.37 -4.49 17.54
CA ASP A 196 23.63 -5.22 17.54
C ASP A 196 24.60 -4.62 16.52
N THR A 197 24.10 -4.27 15.32
CA THR A 197 24.87 -3.58 14.29
C THR A 197 25.39 -2.23 14.79
N ALA A 198 24.52 -1.42 15.40
CA ALA A 198 24.91 -0.13 15.98
C ALA A 198 25.97 -0.29 17.10
N THR A 199 25.82 -1.31 17.95
CA THR A 199 26.76 -1.63 19.03
C THR A 199 28.13 -2.01 18.47
N LEU A 200 28.17 -2.83 17.42
CA LEU A 200 29.42 -3.24 16.78
C LEU A 200 30.12 -2.08 16.07
N LEU A 201 29.37 -1.21 15.39
CA LEU A 201 29.90 0.01 14.77
C LEU A 201 30.52 0.96 15.81
N GLN A 202 29.85 1.15 16.96
CA GLN A 202 30.41 1.93 18.08
C GLN A 202 31.70 1.31 18.64
N ALA A 203 31.85 -0.01 18.55
CA ALA A 203 33.07 -0.73 18.91
C ALA A 203 34.14 -0.74 17.80
N GLY A 204 33.94 -0.01 16.70
CA GLY A 204 34.87 0.05 15.55
C GLY A 204 34.92 -1.25 14.73
N LYS A 205 33.94 -2.14 14.86
CA LYS A 205 33.83 -3.39 14.10
C LYS A 205 32.95 -3.16 12.88
N ALA A 206 33.35 -3.73 11.75
CA ALA A 206 32.48 -3.81 10.58
C ALA A 206 31.27 -4.68 10.94
N ALA A 207 30.08 -4.09 10.88
CA ALA A 207 28.82 -4.77 11.07
C ALA A 207 27.78 -4.13 10.17
N SER A 208 26.91 -4.95 9.61
CA SER A 208 25.87 -4.51 8.70
C SER A 208 24.67 -5.41 8.85
N ILE A 209 23.48 -4.83 8.74
CA ILE A 209 22.22 -5.59 8.68
C ILE A 209 22.19 -6.48 7.44
N VAL A 210 23.07 -6.21 6.47
CA VAL A 210 23.32 -7.08 5.32
C VAL A 210 23.58 -8.53 5.76
N THR A 211 24.21 -8.78 6.93
CA THR A 211 24.36 -10.16 7.43
C THR A 211 23.03 -10.84 7.71
N LEU A 212 22.06 -10.15 8.32
CA LEU A 212 20.71 -10.70 8.54
C LEU A 212 20.00 -10.97 7.21
N LEU A 213 20.14 -10.07 6.24
CA LEU A 213 19.59 -10.23 4.90
C LEU A 213 20.25 -11.40 4.16
N ASP A 214 21.57 -11.56 4.27
CA ASP A 214 22.33 -12.65 3.67
C ASP A 214 21.95 -13.99 4.31
N GLU A 215 21.86 -14.09 5.63
CA GLU A 215 21.40 -15.29 6.33
C GLU A 215 19.95 -15.65 5.99
N ALA A 216 19.09 -14.65 5.80
CA ALA A 216 17.71 -14.86 5.36
C ALA A 216 17.69 -15.32 3.89
N SER A 217 18.49 -14.69 3.03
CA SER A 217 18.64 -15.00 1.60
C SER A 217 19.20 -16.41 1.37
N GLN A 218 20.21 -16.82 2.13
CA GLN A 218 20.77 -18.19 2.11
C GLN A 218 19.72 -19.26 2.43
N ARG A 219 18.72 -18.90 3.26
CA ARG A 219 17.57 -19.77 3.57
C ARG A 219 16.40 -19.55 2.61
N ASN A 220 16.58 -18.83 1.51
CA ASN A 220 15.51 -18.39 0.60
C ASN A 220 14.32 -17.75 1.32
N TYR A 221 14.58 -17.05 2.43
CA TYR A 221 13.56 -16.44 3.30
C TYR A 221 12.53 -17.43 3.86
N THR A 222 12.84 -18.74 3.89
CA THR A 222 11.92 -19.79 4.38
C THR A 222 11.85 -19.91 5.91
N GLY A 223 12.66 -19.13 6.64
CA GLY A 223 12.62 -19.09 8.09
C GLY A 223 11.32 -18.47 8.63
N ARG A 224 11.02 -18.71 9.92
CA ARG A 224 9.81 -18.18 10.57
C ARG A 224 9.64 -16.66 10.38
N HIS A 225 10.71 -15.89 10.37
CA HIS A 225 10.68 -14.43 10.21
C HIS A 225 11.09 -13.96 8.80
N GLY A 226 11.38 -14.89 7.88
CA GLY A 226 11.97 -14.56 6.57
C GLY A 226 11.08 -13.65 5.72
N PHE A 227 9.77 -13.88 5.72
CA PHE A 227 8.81 -12.97 5.06
C PHE A 227 8.93 -11.53 5.56
N TRP A 228 8.91 -11.32 6.88
CA TRP A 228 8.96 -9.98 7.47
C TRP A 228 10.32 -9.31 7.26
N ILE A 229 11.41 -10.05 7.41
CA ILE A 229 12.77 -9.56 7.11
C ILE A 229 12.84 -9.11 5.65
N LYS A 230 12.36 -9.94 4.72
CA LYS A 230 12.29 -9.61 3.29
C LYS A 230 11.43 -8.38 3.06
N LEU A 231 10.22 -8.33 3.61
CA LEU A 231 9.28 -7.24 3.36
C LEU A 231 9.79 -5.91 3.91
N LEU A 232 10.23 -5.87 5.16
CA LEU A 232 10.59 -4.64 5.86
C LEU A 232 11.97 -4.11 5.44
N LEU A 233 12.92 -4.99 5.11
CA LEU A 233 14.29 -4.60 4.79
C LEU A 233 14.61 -4.66 3.30
N SER A 234 13.63 -4.93 2.42
CA SER A 234 13.84 -4.80 0.98
C SER A 234 13.97 -3.31 0.59
N PRO A 235 14.95 -2.95 -0.27
CA PRO A 235 15.04 -1.61 -0.82
C PRO A 235 13.80 -1.27 -1.66
N LEU A 236 13.25 -0.08 -1.48
CA LEU A 236 12.12 0.42 -2.29
C LEU A 236 12.54 0.74 -3.73
N ASP A 237 13.79 1.15 -3.91
CA ASP A 237 14.33 1.64 -5.19
C ASP A 237 14.98 0.55 -6.05
N LYS A 238 14.71 -0.75 -5.81
CA LYS A 238 15.39 -1.86 -6.53
C LYS A 238 14.96 -2.02 -8.00
N ALA A 239 14.62 -0.92 -8.67
CA ALA A 239 14.41 -0.85 -10.10
C ALA A 239 15.56 -0.06 -10.76
N VAL A 240 16.34 -0.80 -11.55
CA VAL A 240 17.22 -0.33 -12.64
C VAL A 240 18.56 0.26 -12.20
N SER A 241 19.56 -0.62 -12.10
CA SER A 241 20.97 -0.27 -12.32
C SER A 241 21.07 0.53 -13.64
N ALA A 242 21.40 1.81 -13.53
CA ALA A 242 21.34 2.77 -14.62
C ALA A 242 22.22 2.34 -15.81
N ALA A 243 21.62 2.25 -16.99
CA ALA A 243 22.37 2.20 -18.23
C ALA A 243 23.21 3.49 -18.39
N PRO A 244 24.45 3.40 -18.89
CA PRO A 244 25.30 4.57 -19.04
C PRO A 244 24.66 5.58 -20.01
N PRO A 245 24.84 6.90 -19.77
CA PRO A 245 24.25 7.93 -20.60
C PRO A 245 24.73 7.79 -22.05
N SER A 246 23.78 7.64 -22.98
CA SER A 246 24.05 7.62 -24.42
C SER A 246 24.71 8.94 -24.84
N GLY A 247 25.87 8.84 -25.47
CA GLY A 247 26.65 9.98 -25.94
C GLY A 247 25.84 10.84 -26.91
N VAL A 248 25.69 12.12 -26.59
CA VAL A 248 25.05 13.11 -27.46
C VAL A 248 26.06 13.50 -28.55
N THR A 249 25.73 13.19 -29.81
CA THR A 249 26.52 13.60 -30.97
C THR A 249 26.35 15.10 -31.21
N GLU A 250 27.44 15.87 -31.08
CA GLU A 250 27.47 17.32 -31.28
C GLU A 250 27.23 17.67 -32.77
N PRO A 251 26.32 18.59 -33.12
CA PRO A 251 26.16 19.05 -34.50
C PRO A 251 27.34 19.96 -34.86
N ARG A 252 28.07 19.64 -35.94
CA ARG A 252 29.16 20.46 -36.49
C ARG A 252 28.69 21.18 -37.74
N LEU A 253 28.76 22.51 -37.76
CA LEU A 253 28.57 23.32 -38.96
C LEU A 253 29.93 23.66 -39.56
N SER A 254 30.18 23.23 -40.80
CA SER A 254 31.41 23.56 -41.53
C SER A 254 31.26 24.92 -42.20
N ALA A 255 31.93 25.95 -41.67
CA ALA A 255 32.03 27.26 -42.29
C ALA A 255 33.32 27.33 -43.14
N THR A 256 33.23 26.94 -44.40
CA THR A 256 34.29 27.16 -45.39
C THR A 256 33.87 28.34 -46.26
N ASP A 257 34.65 29.44 -46.22
CA ASP A 257 34.60 30.60 -47.13
C ASP A 257 33.58 31.73 -46.87
N SER A 258 33.39 32.17 -45.62
CA SER A 258 32.59 33.38 -45.31
C SER A 258 33.45 34.63 -44.99
N PRO A 259 33.01 35.85 -45.36
CA PRO A 259 33.70 37.11 -45.07
C PRO A 259 33.92 37.32 -43.56
N ALA A 260 35.06 37.90 -43.16
CA ALA A 260 35.47 38.05 -41.74
C ALA A 260 34.39 38.64 -40.81
N VAL A 261 33.55 39.56 -41.30
CA VAL A 261 32.45 40.19 -40.53
C VAL A 261 31.31 39.20 -40.22
N MET A 262 31.07 38.22 -41.10
CA MET A 262 30.05 37.18 -40.91
C MET A 262 30.53 36.11 -39.90
N GLY A 263 31.85 35.96 -39.78
CA GLY A 263 32.48 35.00 -38.86
C GLY A 263 32.11 35.23 -37.40
N ASP A 264 32.03 36.49 -36.94
CA ASP A 264 31.72 36.79 -35.54
C ASP A 264 30.23 36.55 -35.20
N ALA A 265 29.32 36.81 -36.15
CA ALA A 265 27.90 36.50 -36.00
C ALA A 265 27.66 34.98 -35.94
N VAL A 266 28.32 34.22 -36.84
CA VAL A 266 28.24 32.74 -36.83
C VAL A 266 28.79 32.16 -35.53
N LYS A 267 29.94 32.65 -35.05
CA LYS A 267 30.49 32.23 -33.74
C LYS A 267 29.53 32.53 -32.58
N THR A 268 28.86 33.68 -32.61
CA THR A 268 27.89 34.06 -31.58
C THR A 268 26.68 33.12 -31.61
N LEU A 269 26.15 32.80 -32.78
CA LEU A 269 25.05 31.84 -32.93
C LEU A 269 25.45 30.43 -32.50
N GLU A 270 26.66 29.98 -32.87
CA GLU A 270 27.21 28.69 -32.43
C GLU A 270 27.33 28.64 -30.89
N ALA A 271 27.82 29.71 -30.26
CA ALA A 271 27.90 29.82 -28.81
C ALA A 271 26.52 29.80 -28.13
N ILE A 272 25.50 30.45 -28.72
CA ILE A 272 24.11 30.40 -28.25
C ILE A 272 23.56 28.98 -28.37
N MET A 273 23.73 28.32 -29.52
CA MET A 273 23.26 26.94 -29.73
C MET A 273 23.92 25.95 -28.77
N LYS A 274 25.22 26.12 -28.51
CA LYS A 274 25.96 25.31 -27.54
C LYS A 274 25.45 25.54 -26.12
N THR A 275 25.23 26.79 -25.73
CA THR A 275 24.64 27.15 -24.43
C THR A 275 23.24 26.57 -24.26
N PHE A 276 22.39 26.70 -25.28
CA PHE A 276 21.05 26.12 -25.30
C PHE A 276 21.08 24.59 -25.16
N THR A 277 21.92 23.89 -25.93
CA THR A 277 22.03 22.43 -25.88
C THR A 277 22.44 21.96 -24.49
N LYS A 278 23.41 22.65 -23.87
CA LYS A 278 23.85 22.36 -22.50
C LYS A 278 22.72 22.59 -21.49
N GLU A 279 22.01 23.70 -21.60
CA GLU A 279 20.91 24.05 -20.68
C GLU A 279 19.72 23.12 -20.83
N LYS A 280 19.35 22.78 -22.07
CA LYS A 280 18.33 21.79 -22.37
C LYS A 280 18.67 20.44 -21.73
N ALA A 281 19.89 19.93 -21.91
CA ALA A 281 20.33 18.68 -21.30
C ALA A 281 20.29 18.72 -19.76
N ARG A 282 20.65 19.88 -19.16
CA ARG A 282 20.54 20.10 -17.70
C ARG A 282 19.09 19.98 -17.24
N LEU A 283 18.16 20.66 -17.92
CA LEU A 283 16.74 20.66 -17.60
C LEU A 283 16.08 19.30 -17.86
N GLU A 284 16.42 18.61 -18.93
CA GLU A 284 15.97 17.23 -19.17
C GLU A 284 16.49 16.26 -18.08
N GLY A 285 17.71 16.49 -17.57
CA GLY A 285 18.21 15.78 -16.39
C GLY A 285 17.38 16.05 -15.14
N GLN A 286 17.03 17.32 -14.88
CA GLN A 286 16.17 17.70 -13.75
C GLN A 286 14.75 17.15 -13.87
N LEU A 287 14.19 17.15 -15.08
CA LEU A 287 12.87 16.58 -15.35
C LEU A 287 12.85 15.07 -15.09
N ARG A 288 13.87 14.33 -15.57
CA ARG A 288 14.01 12.90 -15.27
C ARG A 288 14.11 12.65 -13.76
N ALA A 289 14.95 13.41 -13.05
CA ALA A 289 15.07 13.29 -11.61
C ALA A 289 13.76 13.62 -10.87
N ALA A 290 12.97 14.58 -11.35
CA ALA A 290 11.65 14.91 -10.79
C ALA A 290 10.63 13.78 -11.02
N GLN A 291 10.64 13.19 -12.23
CA GLN A 291 9.81 12.03 -12.55
C GLN A 291 10.20 10.81 -11.71
N GLU A 292 11.49 10.52 -11.56
CA GLU A 292 11.99 9.45 -10.69
C GLU A 292 11.57 9.65 -9.23
N ARG A 293 11.66 10.88 -8.69
CA ARG A 293 11.17 11.18 -7.34
C ARG A 293 9.68 10.88 -7.19
N ARG A 294 8.87 11.23 -8.19
CA ARG A 294 7.43 10.94 -8.17
C ARG A 294 7.19 9.43 -8.24
N ASP A 295 7.83 8.72 -9.15
CA ASP A 295 7.64 7.29 -9.31
C ASP A 295 8.12 6.52 -8.06
N ASN A 296 9.17 7.00 -7.38
CA ASN A 296 9.61 6.44 -6.10
C ASN A 296 8.65 6.76 -4.95
N LEU A 297 8.06 7.95 -4.93
CA LEU A 297 6.99 8.28 -3.99
C LEU A 297 5.77 7.37 -4.18
N ASP A 298 5.36 7.08 -5.42
CA ASP A 298 4.23 6.19 -5.70
C ASP A 298 4.52 4.76 -5.18
N LYS A 299 5.74 4.26 -5.38
CA LYS A 299 6.19 2.97 -4.80
C LYS A 299 6.22 3.00 -3.27
N GLU A 300 6.69 4.09 -2.67
CA GLU A 300 6.70 4.28 -1.22
C GLU A 300 5.27 4.22 -0.68
N ILE A 301 4.36 5.03 -1.23
CA ILE A 301 2.93 5.06 -0.89
C ILE A 301 2.34 3.66 -0.97
N GLN A 302 2.57 2.96 -2.08
CA GLN A 302 2.06 1.60 -2.28
C GLN A 302 2.59 0.63 -1.21
N ALA A 303 3.88 0.74 -0.87
CA ALA A 303 4.52 -0.16 0.07
C ALA A 303 4.10 0.10 1.54
N VAL A 304 3.93 1.36 1.94
CA VAL A 304 3.53 1.72 3.32
C VAL A 304 2.04 1.61 3.57
N SER A 305 1.19 1.79 2.54
CA SER A 305 -0.28 1.86 2.68
C SER A 305 -0.91 0.73 3.50
N PRO A 306 -0.50 -0.55 3.40
CA PRO A 306 -1.08 -1.64 4.19
C PRO A 306 -0.85 -1.53 5.72
N PHE A 307 0.03 -0.65 6.16
CA PHE A 307 0.35 -0.40 7.57
C PHE A 307 -0.27 0.90 8.10
N LEU A 308 -0.91 1.68 7.24
CA LEU A 308 -1.50 2.97 7.56
C LEU A 308 -3.03 2.87 7.62
N LEU A 309 -3.66 3.87 8.24
CA LEU A 309 -5.10 4.03 8.22
C LEU A 309 -5.59 4.13 6.77
N PRO A 310 -6.61 3.36 6.35
CA PRO A 310 -7.17 3.47 4.99
C PRO A 310 -7.68 4.89 4.69
N LEU A 311 -7.59 5.31 3.43
CA LEU A 311 -8.15 6.60 2.99
C LEU A 311 -9.68 6.65 3.07
N SER A 312 -10.34 5.50 2.90
CA SER A 312 -11.79 5.38 2.80
C SER A 312 -12.50 5.15 4.14
N GLY A 313 -11.78 5.06 5.26
CA GLY A 313 -12.38 4.78 6.56
C GLY A 313 -11.41 4.33 7.64
N GLY A 314 -11.96 3.84 8.75
CA GLY A 314 -11.17 3.28 9.85
C GLY A 314 -10.83 1.81 9.63
N ASP A 315 -9.73 1.36 10.23
CA ASP A 315 -9.37 -0.04 10.36
C ASP A 315 -9.09 -0.32 11.85
N PRO A 316 -10.15 -0.57 12.65
CA PRO A 316 -10.02 -0.60 14.10
C PRO A 316 -9.11 -1.74 14.57
N ILE A 317 -8.38 -1.51 15.65
CA ILE A 317 -7.57 -2.54 16.29
C ILE A 317 -8.49 -3.52 17.01
N ARG A 318 -8.32 -4.81 16.73
CA ARG A 318 -8.96 -5.92 17.39
C ARG A 318 -7.96 -6.64 18.27
N SER A 319 -8.36 -6.96 19.49
CA SER A 319 -7.47 -7.55 20.49
C SER A 319 -8.13 -8.71 21.20
N VAL A 320 -7.33 -9.72 21.53
CA VAL A 320 -7.73 -10.87 22.34
C VAL A 320 -6.69 -11.08 23.45
N ASP A 321 -7.16 -11.29 24.68
CA ASP A 321 -6.31 -11.74 25.78
C ASP A 321 -6.17 -13.26 25.72
N VAL A 322 -4.93 -13.74 25.67
CA VAL A 322 -4.55 -15.15 25.69
C VAL A 322 -3.55 -15.35 26.82
N CYS A 323 -3.99 -16.01 27.89
CA CYS A 323 -3.19 -16.31 29.08
C CYS A 323 -2.47 -15.07 29.67
N GLY A 324 -3.14 -13.91 29.68
CA GLY A 324 -2.59 -12.64 30.17
C GLY A 324 -1.74 -11.89 29.15
N GLN A 325 -1.57 -12.42 27.94
CA GLN A 325 -0.88 -11.75 26.83
C GLN A 325 -1.91 -11.24 25.83
N VAL A 326 -1.86 -9.93 25.56
CA VAL A 326 -2.71 -9.31 24.55
C VAL A 326 -2.11 -9.55 23.16
N ILE A 327 -2.92 -10.10 22.27
CA ILE A 327 -2.62 -10.25 20.84
C ILE A 327 -3.56 -9.31 20.11
N SER A 328 -3.00 -8.34 19.40
CA SER A 328 -3.78 -7.33 18.67
C SER A 328 -3.50 -7.40 17.17
N THR A 329 -4.47 -7.07 16.35
CA THR A 329 -4.38 -6.98 14.88
C THR A 329 -5.39 -5.96 14.33
N THR A 330 -5.44 -5.73 13.03
CA THR A 330 -6.42 -4.85 12.37
C THR A 330 -7.69 -5.60 11.98
N GLN A 331 -8.80 -4.88 11.78
CA GLN A 331 -10.03 -5.47 11.22
C GLN A 331 -9.76 -6.07 9.84
N SER A 332 -8.98 -5.39 9.00
CA SER A 332 -8.62 -5.92 7.68
C SER A 332 -7.87 -7.26 7.74
N THR A 333 -7.05 -7.50 8.77
CA THR A 333 -6.46 -8.84 9.00
C THR A 333 -7.51 -9.83 9.51
N VAL A 334 -8.43 -9.40 10.36
CA VAL A 334 -9.54 -10.23 10.87
C VAL A 334 -10.48 -10.69 9.74
N ASP A 335 -10.73 -9.84 8.74
CA ASP A 335 -11.59 -10.15 7.60
C ASP A 335 -11.01 -11.26 6.70
N GLU A 336 -9.69 -11.45 6.72
CA GLU A 336 -8.98 -12.53 6.01
C GLU A 336 -9.00 -13.86 6.78
N MET A 337 -9.38 -13.83 8.06
CA MET A 337 -9.41 -15.00 8.94
C MET A 337 -10.55 -15.95 8.60
N SER A 338 -10.44 -17.19 9.06
CA SER A 338 -11.61 -18.06 9.11
C SER A 338 -12.65 -17.51 10.09
N ASP A 339 -13.92 -17.88 9.90
CA ASP A 339 -15.03 -17.40 10.73
C ASP A 339 -14.77 -17.64 12.22
N GLU A 340 -14.08 -18.73 12.56
CA GLU A 340 -13.78 -19.14 13.92
C GLU A 340 -12.78 -18.22 14.61
N LEU A 341 -11.64 -17.96 13.96
CA LEU A 341 -10.66 -17.03 14.52
C LEU A 341 -11.20 -15.60 14.49
N ARG A 342 -12.00 -15.21 13.49
CA ARG A 342 -12.70 -13.91 13.49
C ARG A 342 -13.65 -13.77 14.67
N ASN A 343 -14.50 -14.77 14.92
CA ASN A 343 -15.43 -14.77 16.05
C ASN A 343 -14.70 -14.62 17.40
N ARG A 344 -13.46 -15.12 17.48
CA ARG A 344 -12.64 -14.95 18.66
C ARG A 344 -12.26 -13.49 18.94
N PHE A 345 -12.11 -12.66 17.91
CA PHE A 345 -11.85 -11.22 18.04
C PHE A 345 -13.13 -10.40 18.20
N ASP A 346 -14.22 -10.78 17.52
CA ASP A 346 -15.44 -9.95 17.43
C ASP A 346 -16.51 -10.30 18.48
N LEU A 347 -16.70 -11.59 18.78
CA LEU A 347 -17.85 -12.07 19.55
C LEU A 347 -17.49 -12.54 20.97
N TRP A 348 -16.24 -12.96 21.20
CA TRP A 348 -15.85 -13.63 22.44
C TRP A 348 -14.86 -12.80 23.27
N PRO A 349 -15.34 -11.83 24.06
CA PRO A 349 -14.46 -10.93 24.83
C PRO A 349 -13.75 -11.61 26.01
N ARG A 350 -14.16 -12.83 26.40
CA ARG A 350 -13.56 -13.55 27.53
C ARG A 350 -12.14 -14.00 27.20
N PRO A 351 -11.14 -13.87 28.08
CA PRO A 351 -9.77 -14.34 27.85
C PRO A 351 -9.67 -15.83 27.44
N VAL A 352 -8.66 -16.18 26.62
CA VAL A 352 -8.31 -17.59 26.36
C VAL A 352 -7.35 -18.05 27.44
N GLU A 353 -7.74 -19.00 28.27
CA GLU A 353 -6.88 -19.48 29.38
C GLU A 353 -6.18 -20.81 29.08
N VAL A 354 -6.58 -21.50 28.00
CA VAL A 354 -6.19 -22.89 27.73
C VAL A 354 -5.32 -23.07 26.48
N VAL A 355 -5.00 -21.98 25.78
CA VAL A 355 -4.18 -22.00 24.56
C VAL A 355 -2.94 -21.15 24.77
N GLN A 356 -1.79 -21.62 24.30
CA GLN A 356 -0.54 -20.86 24.40
C GLN A 356 -0.61 -19.58 23.54
N PRO A 357 -0.15 -18.41 24.02
CA PRO A 357 -0.17 -17.17 23.25
C PRO A 357 0.56 -17.24 21.90
N ASP A 358 1.68 -17.97 21.84
CA ASP A 358 2.45 -18.22 20.60
C ASP A 358 1.58 -18.87 19.52
N HIS A 359 0.63 -19.72 19.92
CA HIS A 359 -0.27 -20.36 18.97
C HIS A 359 -1.13 -19.31 18.26
N ILE A 360 -1.93 -18.56 19.01
CA ILE A 360 -2.86 -17.58 18.45
C ILE A 360 -2.07 -16.50 17.70
N SER A 361 -0.91 -16.08 18.22
CA SER A 361 -0.07 -15.07 17.57
C SER A 361 0.41 -15.53 16.18
N ARG A 362 0.69 -16.82 16.01
CA ARG A 362 1.08 -17.40 14.71
C ARG A 362 -0.09 -17.57 13.76
N MET A 363 -1.28 -17.94 14.25
CA MET A 363 -2.47 -17.94 13.41
C MET A 363 -2.76 -16.53 12.88
N VAL A 364 -2.67 -15.51 13.75
CA VAL A 364 -2.80 -14.11 13.34
C VAL A 364 -1.70 -13.73 12.34
N ASP A 365 -0.44 -14.12 12.57
CA ASP A 365 0.65 -13.87 11.62
C ASP A 365 0.41 -14.53 10.25
N HIS A 366 -0.16 -15.73 10.20
CA HIS A 366 -0.55 -16.35 8.94
C HIS A 366 -1.49 -15.46 8.13
N TYR A 367 -2.53 -14.89 8.76
CA TYR A 367 -3.48 -14.00 8.09
C TYR A 367 -2.92 -12.62 7.78
N ARG A 368 -2.04 -12.07 8.63
CA ARG A 368 -1.29 -10.83 8.30
C ARG A 368 -0.53 -10.98 6.99
N ARG A 369 0.18 -12.11 6.83
CA ARG A 369 0.92 -12.41 5.62
C ARG A 369 0.00 -12.55 4.42
N ARG A 370 -1.13 -13.27 4.57
CA ARG A 370 -2.14 -13.40 3.51
C ARG A 370 -2.64 -12.03 3.05
N ARG A 371 -3.04 -11.15 3.98
CA ARG A 371 -3.48 -9.77 3.71
C ARG A 371 -2.43 -8.97 2.92
N LEU A 372 -1.15 -9.17 3.24
CA LEU A 372 -0.02 -8.53 2.58
C LEU A 372 0.42 -9.22 1.28
N GLY A 373 -0.37 -10.15 0.74
CA GLY A 373 -0.08 -10.82 -0.52
C GLY A 373 1.06 -11.84 -0.47
N ALA A 374 1.39 -12.36 0.71
CA ALA A 374 2.42 -13.39 0.85
C ALA A 374 2.05 -14.67 0.11
N SER A 375 3.07 -15.35 -0.46
CA SER A 375 2.87 -16.63 -1.11
C SER A 375 2.54 -17.74 -0.09
N ALA A 376 1.95 -18.84 -0.54
CA ALA A 376 1.73 -20.02 0.31
C ALA A 376 3.04 -20.54 0.95
N ALA A 377 4.17 -20.43 0.23
CA ALA A 377 5.48 -20.80 0.72
C ALA A 377 5.97 -19.87 1.85
N ASP A 378 5.66 -18.58 1.78
CA ASP A 378 6.01 -17.60 2.82
C ASP A 378 5.14 -17.73 4.09
N MET A 379 3.91 -18.23 3.94
CA MET A 379 2.96 -18.44 5.04
C MET A 379 3.18 -19.76 5.79
N ALA A 380 3.56 -20.83 5.09
CA ALA A 380 3.70 -22.17 5.67
C ALA A 380 4.64 -22.26 6.88
N PRO A 381 5.81 -21.58 6.95
CA PRO A 381 6.72 -21.68 8.09
C PRO A 381 6.14 -21.23 9.42
N VAL A 382 5.13 -20.35 9.42
CA VAL A 382 4.50 -19.83 10.65
C VAL A 382 3.74 -20.91 11.40
N LEU A 383 3.07 -21.78 10.64
CA LEU A 383 2.25 -22.88 11.17
C LEU A 383 3.09 -24.11 11.54
N ARG A 384 4.40 -24.10 11.27
CA ARG A 384 5.32 -25.19 11.60
C ARG A 384 5.92 -25.02 13.00
N MET A 385 5.86 -26.09 13.76
CA MET A 385 6.48 -26.22 15.08
C MET A 385 7.80 -27.00 15.00
N ASP A 386 8.68 -26.75 15.97
CA ASP A 386 10.00 -27.38 16.09
C ASP A 386 9.92 -28.88 16.44
N LYS A 387 8.81 -29.32 17.05
CA LYS A 387 8.61 -30.70 17.51
C LYS A 387 7.24 -31.21 17.09
N THR A 388 7.16 -32.48 16.70
CA THR A 388 5.90 -33.15 16.32
C THR A 388 4.83 -33.06 17.41
N THR A 389 5.18 -33.22 18.68
CA THR A 389 4.22 -33.07 19.79
C THR A 389 3.62 -31.67 19.86
N LYS A 390 4.45 -30.63 19.65
CA LYS A 390 3.98 -29.25 19.59
C LYS A 390 3.17 -28.99 18.34
N GLN A 391 3.54 -29.60 17.20
CA GLN A 391 2.76 -29.53 15.98
C GLN A 391 1.37 -30.14 16.19
N ASN A 392 1.28 -31.35 16.73
CA ASN A 392 -0.01 -31.99 17.00
C ASN A 392 -0.85 -31.16 17.99
N ALA A 393 -0.23 -30.59 19.03
CA ALA A 393 -0.94 -29.70 19.95
C ALA A 393 -1.41 -28.41 19.26
N PHE A 394 -0.62 -27.88 18.31
CA PHE A 394 -1.02 -26.75 17.48
C PHE A 394 -2.16 -27.14 16.53
N ASP A 395 -2.07 -28.25 15.82
CA ASP A 395 -3.13 -28.68 14.89
C ASP A 395 -4.43 -28.97 15.64
N VAL A 396 -4.35 -29.59 16.83
CA VAL A 396 -5.51 -29.81 17.70
C VAL A 396 -6.07 -28.50 18.20
N ASN A 397 -5.26 -27.59 18.73
CA ASN A 397 -5.76 -26.31 19.24
C ASN A 397 -6.31 -25.40 18.13
N ALA A 398 -5.75 -25.48 16.92
CA ALA A 398 -6.24 -24.76 15.75
C ALA A 398 -7.61 -25.30 15.35
N ALA A 399 -7.79 -26.63 15.38
CA ALA A 399 -9.08 -27.26 15.15
C ALA A 399 -10.07 -27.07 16.31
N VAL A 400 -9.60 -26.96 17.56
CA VAL A 400 -10.44 -26.84 18.77
C VAL A 400 -10.88 -25.40 19.02
N ALA A 401 -10.13 -24.41 18.53
CA ALA A 401 -10.55 -23.00 18.52
C ALA A 401 -11.89 -22.80 17.77
N ASP A 402 -12.28 -23.77 16.94
CA ASP A 402 -13.52 -23.78 16.17
C ASP A 402 -14.78 -24.15 16.98
N PHE A 403 -14.64 -24.54 18.26
CA PHE A 403 -15.74 -25.15 19.00
C PHE A 403 -16.31 -24.23 20.11
N THR A 404 -17.62 -23.99 20.06
CA THR A 404 -18.41 -23.32 21.11
C THR A 404 -18.68 -24.28 22.27
N VAL A 405 -18.54 -23.82 23.51
CA VAL A 405 -18.74 -24.65 24.71
C VAL A 405 -20.22 -24.64 25.15
N MET A 406 -20.81 -25.82 25.33
CA MET A 406 -22.16 -26.06 25.84
C MET A 406 -22.17 -26.10 27.38
N PRO A 407 -23.34 -25.92 28.05
CA PRO A 407 -23.44 -26.03 29.51
C PRO A 407 -22.90 -27.34 30.09
N SER A 408 -23.08 -28.46 29.38
CA SER A 408 -22.51 -29.78 29.73
C SER A 408 -20.98 -29.87 29.67
N GLY A 409 -20.29 -28.84 29.16
CA GLY A 409 -18.85 -28.86 28.89
C GLY A 409 -18.47 -29.52 27.56
N ALA A 410 -19.45 -30.04 26.81
CA ALA A 410 -19.25 -30.43 25.43
C ALA A 410 -18.88 -29.20 24.59
N ARG A 411 -18.17 -29.41 23.49
CA ARG A 411 -17.83 -28.32 22.57
C ARG A 411 -18.37 -28.67 21.20
N TYR A 412 -18.90 -27.72 20.44
CA TYR A 412 -19.45 -27.98 19.13
C TYR A 412 -19.09 -26.92 18.09
N ARG A 413 -19.08 -27.31 16.82
CA ARG A 413 -19.07 -26.41 15.67
C ARG A 413 -20.13 -26.83 14.66
N ILE A 414 -20.78 -25.86 14.04
CA ILE A 414 -21.79 -26.11 13.00
C ILE A 414 -21.06 -26.30 11.68
N VAL A 415 -21.23 -27.47 11.06
CA VAL A 415 -20.63 -27.81 9.75
C VAL A 415 -21.58 -27.44 8.61
N THR A 416 -22.88 -27.55 8.83
CA THR A 416 -23.91 -27.17 7.87
C THR A 416 -25.09 -26.61 8.64
N GLU A 417 -25.46 -25.36 8.37
CA GLU A 417 -26.61 -24.75 9.03
C GLU A 417 -27.92 -25.42 8.60
N GLY A 418 -28.79 -25.70 9.59
CA GLY A 418 -30.14 -26.16 9.34
C GLY A 418 -31.10 -25.00 9.07
N THR A 419 -32.12 -25.24 8.24
CA THR A 419 -33.11 -24.22 7.87
C THR A 419 -34.46 -24.41 8.55
N GLY A 420 -34.70 -25.56 9.18
CA GLY A 420 -35.98 -25.86 9.82
C GLY A 420 -36.11 -25.32 11.24
N ARG A 421 -37.15 -25.80 11.95
CA ARG A 421 -37.43 -25.42 13.34
C ARG A 421 -36.42 -26.07 14.29
N VAL A 422 -36.34 -25.51 15.51
CA VAL A 422 -35.55 -26.09 16.61
C VAL A 422 -36.43 -27.05 17.40
N PRO A 423 -35.97 -28.25 17.77
CA PRO A 423 -36.73 -29.18 18.60
C PRO A 423 -37.02 -28.62 20.00
N THR A 424 -38.17 -29.01 20.53
CA THR A 424 -38.54 -28.87 21.95
C THR A 424 -38.29 -30.17 22.70
N LEU A 425 -38.32 -30.13 24.03
CA LEU A 425 -38.15 -31.33 24.86
C LEU A 425 -39.15 -32.45 24.55
N ASN A 426 -40.35 -32.11 24.07
CA ASN A 426 -41.41 -33.08 23.84
C ASN A 426 -41.43 -33.65 22.43
N ASP A 427 -40.69 -33.04 21.50
CA ASP A 427 -40.63 -33.50 20.12
C ASP A 427 -39.92 -34.85 20.02
N THR A 428 -40.32 -35.63 19.03
CA THR A 428 -39.57 -36.80 18.57
C THR A 428 -38.66 -36.34 17.44
N VAL A 429 -37.38 -36.69 17.49
CA VAL A 429 -36.40 -36.27 16.48
C VAL A 429 -35.80 -37.47 15.80
N LYS A 430 -35.61 -37.36 14.49
CA LYS A 430 -34.80 -38.28 13.70
C LYS A 430 -33.43 -37.66 13.46
N PHE A 431 -32.37 -38.37 13.83
CA PHE A 431 -31.00 -37.87 13.65
C PHE A 431 -30.03 -38.98 13.22
N TYR A 432 -28.91 -38.54 12.64
CA TYR A 432 -27.75 -39.37 12.33
C TYR A 432 -26.60 -38.99 13.25
N GLU A 433 -25.87 -39.98 13.73
CA GLU A 433 -24.75 -39.76 14.62
C GLU A 433 -23.58 -40.70 14.28
N ILE A 434 -22.39 -40.12 14.09
CA ILE A 434 -21.17 -40.88 13.79
C ILE A 434 -20.11 -40.53 14.83
N TRP A 435 -19.47 -41.55 15.39
CA TRP A 435 -18.48 -41.41 16.47
C TRP A 435 -17.09 -41.86 16.02
N TRP A 436 -16.05 -41.08 16.33
CA TRP A 436 -14.65 -41.41 16.07
C TRP A 436 -13.76 -41.25 17.31
N ARG A 437 -12.74 -42.10 17.42
CA ARG A 437 -11.75 -42.04 18.52
C ARG A 437 -10.57 -41.14 18.21
N ASP A 438 -10.20 -41.04 16.94
CA ASP A 438 -8.99 -40.37 16.45
C ASP A 438 -9.26 -38.90 16.05
N ARG A 439 -10.21 -38.67 15.13
CA ARG A 439 -10.64 -37.35 14.64
C ARG A 439 -11.94 -37.47 13.83
N PHE A 440 -12.62 -36.36 13.56
CA PHE A 440 -13.70 -36.32 12.55
C PHE A 440 -13.21 -36.90 11.21
N ASP A 441 -14.03 -37.72 10.56
CA ASP A 441 -13.69 -38.47 9.34
C ASP A 441 -12.44 -39.35 9.45
N GLY A 442 -12.06 -39.70 10.68
CA GLY A 442 -10.94 -40.59 10.98
C GLY A 442 -11.20 -42.04 10.57
N ARG A 443 -10.13 -42.84 10.61
CA ARG A 443 -10.21 -44.27 10.26
C ARG A 443 -10.75 -45.10 11.42
N ASP A 444 -10.61 -44.62 12.66
CA ASP A 444 -11.05 -45.31 13.87
C ASP A 444 -12.49 -44.91 14.26
N LYS A 445 -13.45 -45.32 13.41
CA LYS A 445 -14.88 -45.12 13.62
C LYS A 445 -15.40 -46.13 14.65
N ARG A 446 -16.06 -45.65 15.71
CA ARG A 446 -16.64 -46.49 16.78
C ARG A 446 -18.10 -46.88 16.53
N TYR A 447 -18.93 -45.92 16.12
CA TYR A 447 -20.37 -46.13 15.84
C TYR A 447 -20.81 -45.27 14.65
N ASP A 448 -21.80 -45.76 13.89
CA ASP A 448 -22.47 -45.07 12.78
C ASP A 448 -23.97 -45.35 12.89
N LEU A 449 -24.69 -44.50 13.61
CA LEU A 449 -26.11 -44.64 13.88
C LEU A 449 -26.89 -43.77 12.90
N ARG A 450 -27.59 -44.40 11.95
CA ARG A 450 -28.36 -43.69 10.92
C ARG A 450 -29.85 -43.89 11.12
N GLY A 451 -30.55 -42.78 11.33
CA GLY A 451 -32.00 -42.70 11.37
C GLY A 451 -32.57 -43.09 12.72
N ALA A 452 -31.80 -42.87 13.78
CA ALA A 452 -32.28 -43.01 15.14
C ALA A 452 -33.44 -42.05 15.39
N VAL A 453 -34.49 -42.56 16.02
CA VAL A 453 -35.69 -41.81 16.36
C VAL A 453 -35.88 -41.88 17.87
N TYR A 454 -35.80 -40.73 18.53
CA TYR A 454 -35.95 -40.63 19.99
C TYR A 454 -36.71 -39.36 20.36
N ARG A 455 -37.43 -39.41 21.48
CA ARG A 455 -37.97 -38.19 22.09
C ARG A 455 -36.83 -37.40 22.73
N VAL A 456 -36.78 -36.09 22.53
CA VAL A 456 -35.67 -35.26 23.05
C VAL A 456 -35.55 -35.36 24.57
N SER A 457 -36.66 -35.54 25.30
CA SER A 457 -36.69 -35.76 26.75
C SER A 457 -35.97 -37.01 27.22
N ASP A 458 -35.79 -38.00 26.35
CA ASP A 458 -35.25 -39.32 26.71
C ASP A 458 -33.73 -39.39 26.50
N LEU A 459 -33.17 -38.47 25.70
CA LEU A 459 -31.73 -38.26 25.54
C LEU A 459 -31.16 -37.58 26.77
N TYR A 460 -29.86 -37.71 27.05
CA TYR A 460 -29.26 -37.16 28.28
C TYR A 460 -27.97 -36.39 28.02
N GLY A 461 -27.61 -35.51 28.97
CA GLY A 461 -26.37 -34.74 28.93
C GLY A 461 -26.25 -33.88 27.67
N TRP A 462 -25.08 -33.96 27.04
CA TRP A 462 -24.73 -33.10 25.91
C TRP A 462 -25.54 -33.38 24.64
N GLU A 463 -26.00 -34.62 24.41
CA GLU A 463 -26.80 -34.97 23.22
C GLU A 463 -28.13 -34.21 23.22
N ARG A 464 -28.80 -34.17 24.38
CA ARG A 464 -30.04 -33.40 24.57
C ARG A 464 -29.80 -31.91 24.35
N GLU A 465 -28.74 -31.36 24.94
CA GLU A 465 -28.38 -29.94 24.78
C GLU A 465 -28.10 -29.60 23.31
N ALA A 466 -27.38 -30.48 22.60
CA ALA A 466 -27.05 -30.29 21.19
C ALA A 466 -28.33 -30.23 20.35
N LEU A 467 -29.19 -31.24 20.45
CA LEU A 467 -30.42 -31.31 19.65
C LEU A 467 -31.40 -30.18 19.96
N LEU A 468 -31.52 -29.75 21.22
CA LEU A 468 -32.34 -28.58 21.60
C LEU A 468 -31.82 -27.25 21.07
N SER A 469 -30.59 -27.20 20.55
CA SER A 469 -29.98 -26.01 19.96
C SER A 469 -29.68 -26.17 18.47
N MET A 470 -30.06 -27.29 17.86
CA MET A 470 -29.91 -27.55 16.42
C MET A 470 -31.18 -27.19 15.66
N ARG A 471 -31.03 -26.78 14.41
CA ARG A 471 -32.15 -26.67 13.45
C ARG A 471 -32.28 -27.93 12.62
N GLU A 472 -33.50 -28.27 12.22
CA GLU A 472 -33.72 -29.36 11.27
C GLU A 472 -32.91 -29.11 9.97
N GLY A 473 -32.19 -30.14 9.54
CA GLY A 473 -31.21 -30.11 8.45
C GLY A 473 -29.77 -29.84 8.88
N GLU A 474 -29.53 -29.39 10.11
CA GLU A 474 -28.20 -29.00 10.60
C GLU A 474 -27.27 -30.21 10.77
N VAL A 475 -25.99 -30.01 10.44
CA VAL A 475 -24.88 -30.92 10.76
C VAL A 475 -23.93 -30.22 11.71
N ARG A 476 -23.59 -30.89 12.81
CA ARG A 476 -22.76 -30.37 13.88
C ARG A 476 -21.68 -31.37 14.23
N GLN A 477 -20.45 -30.88 14.38
CA GLN A 477 -19.35 -31.66 14.94
C GLN A 477 -19.20 -31.30 16.40
N ILE A 478 -19.11 -32.31 17.27
CA ILE A 478 -19.15 -32.19 18.71
C ILE A 478 -17.96 -32.95 19.30
N ILE A 479 -17.30 -32.34 20.26
CA ILE A 479 -16.31 -32.95 21.15
C ILE A 479 -17.01 -33.11 22.50
N PRO A 480 -17.47 -34.32 22.86
CA PRO A 480 -18.17 -34.56 24.12
C PRO A 480 -17.29 -34.28 25.35
N PRO A 481 -17.88 -34.18 26.56
CA PRO A 481 -17.13 -34.07 27.80
C PRO A 481 -16.18 -35.27 28.02
N PRO A 482 -15.18 -35.15 28.91
CA PRO A 482 -14.33 -36.28 29.28
C PRO A 482 -15.13 -37.50 29.75
N GLY A 483 -14.72 -38.71 29.35
CA GLY A 483 -15.40 -39.97 29.66
C GLY A 483 -16.18 -40.57 28.48
N PHE A 484 -16.41 -39.79 27.42
CA PHE A 484 -17.00 -40.24 26.16
C PHE A 484 -15.94 -40.42 25.07
N VAL A 485 -16.38 -40.86 23.89
CA VAL A 485 -15.56 -40.90 22.68
C VAL A 485 -15.38 -39.48 22.14
N ARG A 486 -14.19 -39.20 21.57
CA ARG A 486 -13.68 -37.83 21.46
C ARG A 486 -14.35 -36.97 20.37
N TYR A 487 -14.91 -37.55 19.32
CA TYR A 487 -15.43 -36.80 18.17
C TYR A 487 -16.75 -37.38 17.69
N VAL A 488 -17.77 -36.53 17.55
CA VAL A 488 -19.12 -36.89 17.13
C VAL A 488 -19.64 -35.96 16.04
N GLU A 489 -20.09 -36.49 14.92
CA GLU A 489 -20.87 -35.74 13.94
C GLU A 489 -22.34 -36.07 14.13
N LEU A 490 -23.13 -35.07 14.49
CA LEU A 490 -24.55 -35.16 14.74
C LEU A 490 -25.29 -34.39 13.65
N ARG A 491 -26.23 -35.04 12.97
CA ARG A 491 -27.10 -34.43 11.96
C ARG A 491 -28.54 -34.57 12.38
N LEU A 492 -29.24 -33.45 12.57
CA LEU A 492 -30.68 -33.44 12.81
C LEU A 492 -31.41 -33.55 11.47
N VAL A 493 -32.03 -34.71 11.21
CA VAL A 493 -32.64 -35.03 9.91
C VAL A 493 -34.05 -34.46 9.83
N SER A 494 -34.89 -34.73 10.83
CA SER A 494 -36.26 -34.24 10.87
C SER A 494 -36.80 -34.22 12.31
N ILE A 495 -37.88 -33.47 12.52
CA ILE A 495 -38.62 -33.41 13.77
C ILE A 495 -40.04 -33.91 13.50
N GLU A 496 -40.45 -34.97 14.18
CA GLU A 496 -41.69 -35.73 13.95
C GLU A 496 -42.88 -35.24 14.78
#